data_AF-A0A2Y9GUX6-F1
#
_entry.id   AF-A0A2Y9GUX6-F1
#
_cell.length_a   1.000
_cell.length_b   1.000
_cell.length_c   1.000
_cell.angle_alpha   90.00
_cell.angle_beta   90.00
_cell.angle_gamma   90.00
#
_symmetry.space_group_name_H-M   'P 1'
#
loop_
_entity.id
_entity.type
_entity.pdbx_description
1 polymer ?
#
loop_
_entity_poly.entity_id
_entity_poly.type
_entity_poly.pdbx_seq_one_letter_code
_entity_poly.pdbx_strand_id
1 'polypeptide(L)'
;MPAVDKLLLEEALQDSPQTRSLLSVFEEDAGTLTDYTNQLLQAMQRVYGAQNEMCLATQQLSKQLLAYEKQVKTDVVKEVAAARRKQHLSSLQYYCALNTLQYRKRVAMMEPMIGFAHGQINFFKKGAEMFSQNMNSFLSSVADMVQSIQVELEAEAEKMRVSQQELLSVDESVYAPDSDVAAPQINRNLIQKAGYLNLRSKTGLVTTTWERLYFFTQGGNLMCQLRGAVAGGLIQDLDNCSVMAVDCEDRRYCFQITTPNGKSGIILQAESRKENEEWISAINNISRQIYLTDNPEAVAIKLNQTALQAVTPITSFGKKQESSCPSQNLRNLELENDKIVPKAAARVPDADELIAPGTPIQFDIVLPATEFLDQNRGSRRINPFGETEDETFPEAEDSLLQQMFIVRFLGSMAVKTDRTTEVIYEAMRQVLAARAIHNIFRTTESHLLVTSQTVRLIDPQTQVTRANFELTSITQFAAHQENKRLVGFVVRTPESTGGEALSTYVFESNSEGEKICYAINLGKEIIDVQKDPEALAQLMLSIPLTNDGKYVLLNDQPDDNDGSPSENRGAESEA
;
A
#
# COMPACT_ATOMS: atom_id res chain seq x y z
N MET A 1 29.97 40.94 51.54
CA MET A 1 29.07 39.98 52.23
C MET A 1 28.48 40.70 53.42
N PRO A 2 27.16 40.62 53.63
CA PRO A 2 26.49 41.27 54.75
C PRO A 2 27.03 40.76 56.10
N ALA A 3 26.94 41.59 57.13
CA ALA A 3 27.38 41.27 58.48
C ALA A 3 26.64 40.03 59.00
N VAL A 4 27.34 39.20 59.78
CA VAL A 4 26.71 38.12 60.53
C VAL A 4 25.81 38.76 61.57
N ASP A 5 24.51 38.50 61.50
CA ASP A 5 23.58 38.95 62.54
C ASP A 5 23.96 38.28 63.86
N LYS A 6 24.13 39.10 64.90
CA LYS A 6 24.58 38.66 66.22
C LYS A 6 23.56 39.09 67.26
N LEU A 7 23.24 38.18 68.17
CA LEU A 7 22.62 38.55 69.43
C LEU A 7 23.64 39.36 70.24
N LEU A 8 23.28 40.59 70.60
CA LEU A 8 24.14 41.48 71.37
C LEU A 8 24.16 41.03 72.84
N LEU A 9 25.31 40.56 73.30
CA LEU A 9 25.49 40.04 74.67
C LEU A 9 25.28 41.11 75.76
N GLU A 10 25.49 42.37 75.40
CA GLU A 10 25.25 43.53 76.28
C GLU A 10 23.76 43.75 76.55
N GLU A 11 22.89 43.32 75.63
CA GLU A 11 21.44 43.45 75.72
C GLU A 11 20.78 42.22 76.39
N ALA A 12 21.53 41.14 76.57
CA ALA A 12 21.04 39.92 77.24
C ALA A 12 20.62 40.17 78.69
N LEU A 13 21.23 41.17 79.36
CA LEU A 13 20.83 41.59 80.71
C LEU A 13 19.53 42.39 80.70
N GLN A 14 19.22 43.09 79.59
CA GLN A 14 18.04 43.94 79.48
C GLN A 14 16.78 43.18 79.07
N ASP A 15 16.90 42.01 78.43
CA ASP A 15 15.80 41.08 78.07
C ASP A 15 14.61 41.77 77.40
N SER A 16 14.91 42.63 76.42
CA SER A 16 13.87 43.41 75.74
C SER A 16 12.97 42.52 74.86
N PRO A 17 11.72 42.93 74.59
CA PRO A 17 10.86 42.23 73.63
C PRO A 17 11.48 42.10 72.23
N GLN A 18 12.30 43.07 71.81
CA GLN A 18 13.06 42.97 70.55
C GLN A 18 14.13 41.88 70.61
N THR A 19 14.83 41.75 71.74
CA THR A 19 15.84 40.70 71.97
C THR A 19 15.20 39.31 71.96
N ARG A 20 14.00 39.15 72.52
CA ARG A 20 13.26 37.87 72.49
C ARG A 20 12.72 37.50 71.12
N SER A 21 12.28 38.48 70.32
CA SER A 21 11.88 38.22 68.93
C SER A 21 13.08 37.75 68.10
N LEU A 22 14.25 38.37 68.27
CA LEU A 22 15.47 37.94 67.59
C LEU A 22 15.92 36.55 68.07
N LEU A 23 15.76 36.24 69.36
CA LEU A 23 16.02 34.90 69.91
C LEU A 23 15.17 33.81 69.24
N SER A 24 13.87 34.05 69.02
CA SER A 24 12.98 33.06 68.39
C SER A 24 13.36 32.71 66.94
N VAL A 25 13.95 33.65 66.20
CA VAL A 25 14.48 33.41 64.84
C VAL A 25 15.72 32.52 64.89
N PHE A 26 16.54 32.64 65.93
CA PHE A 26 17.68 31.75 66.17
C PHE A 26 17.26 30.35 66.64
N GLU A 27 16.13 30.24 67.37
CA GLU A 27 15.56 28.95 67.79
C GLU A 27 14.99 28.16 66.60
N GLU A 28 14.38 28.84 65.62
CA GLU A 28 13.89 28.21 64.37
C GLU A 28 15.06 27.67 63.51
N ASP A 29 16.18 28.42 63.45
CA ASP A 29 17.41 28.00 62.79
C ASP A 29 18.15 26.86 63.54
N ALA A 30 17.96 26.78 64.87
CA ALA A 30 18.43 25.63 65.66
C ALA A 30 17.59 24.36 65.39
N GLY A 31 16.31 24.52 65.06
CA GLY A 31 15.43 23.41 64.63
C GLY A 31 15.89 22.78 63.32
N THR A 32 16.16 23.60 62.30
CA THR A 32 16.69 23.13 61.01
C THR A 32 18.10 22.53 61.14
N LEU A 33 18.91 23.05 62.07
CA LEU A 33 20.20 22.47 62.44
C LEU A 33 20.05 21.10 63.10
N THR A 34 19.01 20.89 63.90
CA THR A 34 18.75 19.61 64.57
C THR A 34 18.43 18.51 63.54
N ASP A 35 17.62 18.80 62.54
CA ASP A 35 17.33 17.88 61.43
C ASP A 35 18.59 17.52 60.63
N TYR A 36 19.46 18.50 60.40
CA TYR A 36 20.77 18.27 59.78
C TYR A 36 21.68 17.41 60.67
N THR A 37 21.69 17.61 61.99
CA THR A 37 22.50 16.80 62.91
C THR A 37 22.03 15.34 63.01
N ASN A 38 20.75 15.05 62.79
CA ASN A 38 20.24 13.69 62.74
C ASN A 38 20.70 12.95 61.46
N GLN A 39 20.72 13.63 60.31
CA GLN A 39 21.32 13.08 59.08
C GLN A 39 22.83 12.90 59.24
N LEU A 40 23.49 13.81 59.94
CA LEU A 40 24.91 13.70 60.29
C LEU A 40 25.17 12.52 61.24
N LEU A 41 24.28 12.25 62.20
CA LEU A 41 24.38 11.11 63.11
C LEU A 41 24.30 9.77 62.37
N GLN A 42 23.43 9.64 61.36
CA GLN A 42 23.39 8.45 60.49
C GLN A 42 24.67 8.29 59.68
N ALA A 43 25.22 9.38 59.14
CA ALA A 43 26.52 9.36 58.48
C ALA A 43 27.65 8.98 59.45
N MET A 44 27.60 9.49 60.68
CA MET A 44 28.56 9.17 61.74
C MET A 44 28.46 7.71 62.22
N GLN A 45 27.27 7.09 62.23
CA GLN A 45 27.10 5.66 62.51
C GLN A 45 27.69 4.78 61.41
N ARG A 46 27.55 5.16 60.12
CA ARG A 46 28.26 4.48 59.02
C ARG A 46 29.78 4.63 59.14
N VAL A 47 30.25 5.80 59.53
CA VAL A 47 31.69 6.05 59.81
C VAL A 47 32.15 5.23 61.01
N TYR A 48 31.33 5.11 62.07
CA TYR A 48 31.62 4.28 63.25
C TYR A 48 31.69 2.79 62.91
N GLY A 49 30.81 2.28 62.04
CA GLY A 49 30.87 0.91 61.54
C GLY A 49 32.16 0.62 60.74
N ALA A 50 32.54 1.51 59.83
CA ALA A 50 33.80 1.43 59.11
C ALA A 50 35.01 1.55 60.06
N GLN A 51 34.88 2.33 61.13
CA GLN A 51 35.91 2.50 62.15
C GLN A 51 36.03 1.27 63.06
N ASN A 52 34.97 0.49 63.24
CA ASN A 52 35.00 -0.78 63.97
C ASN A 52 35.73 -1.89 63.16
N GLU A 53 35.53 -1.95 61.84
CA GLU A 53 36.34 -2.81 60.97
C GLU A 53 37.81 -2.40 60.96
N MET A 54 38.08 -1.09 60.94
CA MET A 54 39.43 -0.56 61.12
C MET A 54 40.00 -0.91 62.51
N CYS A 55 39.17 -0.95 63.56
CA CYS A 55 39.59 -1.33 64.91
C CYS A 55 40.01 -2.82 64.99
N LEU A 56 39.32 -3.72 64.30
CA LEU A 56 39.70 -5.13 64.18
C LEU A 56 41.01 -5.32 63.41
N ALA A 57 41.19 -4.59 62.30
CA ALA A 57 42.46 -4.55 61.57
C ALA A 57 43.60 -3.97 62.44
N THR A 58 43.29 -2.97 63.26
CA THR A 58 44.23 -2.36 64.22
C THR A 58 44.49 -3.26 65.41
N GLN A 59 43.58 -4.14 65.82
CA GLN A 59 43.80 -5.18 66.83
C GLN A 59 44.79 -6.24 66.31
N GLN A 60 44.71 -6.56 65.02
CA GLN A 60 45.65 -7.43 64.33
C GLN A 60 47.06 -6.81 64.25
N LEU A 61 47.13 -5.48 64.07
CA LEU A 61 48.36 -4.68 64.19
C LEU A 61 48.83 -4.53 65.65
N SER A 62 47.91 -4.43 66.61
CA SER A 62 48.16 -4.33 68.06
C SER A 62 48.78 -5.62 68.60
N LYS A 63 48.47 -6.77 67.99
CA LYS A 63 49.18 -8.02 68.23
C LYS A 63 50.65 -7.97 67.79
N GLN A 64 50.98 -7.21 66.74
CA GLN A 64 52.37 -6.92 66.34
C GLN A 64 53.04 -5.86 67.22
N LEU A 65 52.28 -4.94 67.81
CA LEU A 65 52.78 -3.82 68.62
C LEU A 65 52.85 -4.09 70.14
N LEU A 66 52.29 -5.21 70.64
CA LEU A 66 52.55 -5.73 71.99
C LEU A 66 54.05 -5.96 72.28
N ALA A 67 54.90 -5.91 71.25
CA ALA A 67 56.35 -5.87 71.38
C ALA A 67 56.94 -4.50 71.81
N TYR A 68 56.13 -3.44 71.94
CA TYR A 68 56.62 -2.07 72.19
C TYR A 68 56.00 -1.42 73.44
N GLU A 69 55.90 -2.21 74.51
CA GLU A 69 55.33 -1.93 75.84
C GLU A 69 56.01 -0.80 76.66
N LYS A 70 56.52 0.29 76.08
CA LYS A 70 57.17 1.34 76.87
C LYS A 70 57.01 2.73 76.24
N GLN A 71 56.06 3.52 76.74
CA GLN A 71 56.19 4.95 77.07
C GLN A 71 54.84 5.66 76.99
N VAL A 72 54.12 5.73 78.10
CA VAL A 72 52.98 6.65 78.24
C VAL A 72 53.45 7.86 79.05
N LYS A 73 53.58 9.03 78.38
CA LYS A 73 53.30 10.37 78.93
C LYS A 73 53.47 11.56 77.95
N THR A 74 53.90 11.37 76.70
CA THR A 74 54.01 12.45 75.67
C THR A 74 52.91 12.46 74.60
N ASP A 75 52.03 11.47 74.56
CA ASP A 75 51.25 11.17 73.35
C ASP A 75 49.90 11.90 73.25
N VAL A 76 49.24 12.19 74.38
CA VAL A 76 47.92 12.87 74.38
C VAL A 76 48.00 14.31 73.84
N VAL A 77 49.10 15.03 74.10
CA VAL A 77 49.27 16.41 73.59
C VAL A 77 49.53 16.43 72.08
N LYS A 78 50.25 15.43 71.56
CA LYS A 78 50.49 15.28 70.11
C LYS A 78 49.20 14.91 69.37
N GLU A 79 48.34 14.08 69.97
CA GLU A 79 47.05 13.73 69.39
C GLU A 79 46.09 14.92 69.29
N VAL A 80 45.98 15.75 70.34
CA VAL A 80 45.15 16.98 70.30
C VAL A 80 45.67 17.98 69.27
N ALA A 81 46.99 18.16 69.17
CA ALA A 81 47.60 19.03 68.15
C ALA A 81 47.36 18.52 66.72
N ALA A 82 47.44 17.20 66.50
CA ALA A 82 47.14 16.57 65.22
C ALA A 82 45.66 16.72 64.85
N ALA A 83 44.74 16.54 65.80
CA ALA A 83 43.31 16.75 65.61
C ALA A 83 42.99 18.19 65.23
N ARG A 84 43.59 19.18 65.92
CA ARG A 84 43.39 20.61 65.62
C ARG A 84 43.97 21.01 64.26
N ARG A 85 45.13 20.46 63.86
CA ARG A 85 45.70 20.67 62.52
C ARG A 85 44.80 20.09 61.43
N LYS A 86 44.25 18.89 61.65
CA LYS A 86 43.32 18.26 60.70
C LYS A 86 42.02 19.06 60.56
N GLN A 87 41.45 19.52 61.68
CA GLN A 87 40.28 20.40 61.68
C GLN A 87 40.56 21.69 60.90
N HIS A 88 41.68 22.35 61.16
CA HIS A 88 42.05 23.58 60.46
C HIS A 88 42.24 23.36 58.96
N LEU A 89 42.90 22.27 58.55
CA LEU A 89 43.07 21.92 57.14
C LEU A 89 41.72 21.66 56.45
N SER A 90 40.82 20.91 57.09
CA SER A 90 39.47 20.64 56.55
C SER A 90 38.63 21.91 56.44
N SER A 91 38.69 22.83 57.42
CA SER A 91 38.01 24.12 57.34
C SER A 91 38.56 25.01 56.21
N LEU A 92 39.88 25.02 56.01
CA LEU A 92 40.51 25.77 54.90
C LEU A 92 40.07 25.21 53.54
N GLN A 93 40.08 23.89 53.37
CA GLN A 93 39.61 23.25 52.14
C GLN A 93 38.13 23.55 51.87
N TYR A 94 37.30 23.57 52.92
CA TYR A 94 35.89 23.90 52.82
C TYR A 94 35.66 25.36 52.39
N TYR A 95 36.37 26.32 52.99
CA TYR A 95 36.29 27.72 52.57
C TYR A 95 36.78 27.94 51.14
N CYS A 96 37.85 27.26 50.74
CA CYS A 96 38.29 27.27 49.34
C CYS A 96 37.21 26.73 48.40
N ALA A 97 36.56 25.61 48.76
CA ALA A 97 35.49 25.03 47.96
C ALA A 97 34.26 25.95 47.84
N LEU A 98 33.85 26.60 48.92
CA LEU A 98 32.75 27.57 48.91
C LEU A 98 33.08 28.80 48.05
N ASN A 99 34.31 29.30 48.10
CA ASN A 99 34.74 30.41 47.26
C ASN A 99 34.72 30.00 45.77
N THR A 100 35.20 28.80 45.42
CA THR A 100 35.09 28.26 44.06
C THR A 100 33.63 28.11 43.62
N LEU A 101 32.74 27.68 44.52
CA LEU A 101 31.32 27.50 44.22
C LEU A 101 30.62 28.82 43.84
N GLN A 102 30.98 29.94 44.47
CA GLN A 102 30.41 31.24 44.13
C GLN A 102 30.67 31.65 42.67
N TYR A 103 31.88 31.37 42.17
CA TYR A 103 32.22 31.61 40.76
C TYR A 103 31.56 30.59 39.84
N ARG A 104 31.52 29.30 40.23
CA ARG A 104 30.87 28.25 39.43
C ARG A 104 29.37 28.48 39.24
N LYS A 105 28.66 28.97 40.26
CA LYS A 105 27.23 29.32 40.13
C LYS A 105 26.98 30.36 39.04
N ARG A 106 27.84 31.38 38.94
CA ARG A 106 27.72 32.41 37.90
C ARG A 106 27.92 31.84 36.50
N VAL A 107 28.95 31.02 36.31
CA VAL A 107 29.23 30.36 35.03
C VAL A 107 28.09 29.41 34.64
N ALA A 108 27.64 28.56 35.57
CA ALA A 108 26.58 27.59 35.34
C ALA A 108 25.22 28.22 34.97
N MET A 109 24.97 29.48 35.33
CA MET A 109 23.75 30.20 34.92
C MET A 109 23.90 30.91 33.57
N MET A 110 25.11 31.37 33.23
CA MET A 110 25.36 32.13 32.00
C MET A 110 25.62 31.24 30.78
N GLU A 111 26.30 30.11 30.94
CA GLU A 111 26.60 29.18 29.83
C GLU A 111 25.33 28.67 29.11
N PRO A 112 24.26 28.23 29.81
CA PRO A 112 23.03 27.82 29.15
C PRO A 112 22.34 28.97 28.39
N MET A 113 22.39 30.20 28.92
CA MET A 113 21.79 31.36 28.27
C MET A 113 22.51 31.72 26.97
N ILE A 114 23.84 31.64 26.95
CA ILE A 114 24.64 31.85 25.73
C ILE A 114 24.36 30.74 24.71
N GLY A 115 24.30 29.49 25.16
CA GLY A 115 23.94 28.36 24.31
C GLY A 115 22.57 28.53 23.66
N PHE A 116 21.56 28.92 24.44
CA PHE A 116 20.22 29.23 23.95
C PHE A 116 20.22 30.38 22.95
N ALA A 117 20.88 31.50 23.27
CA ALA A 117 20.94 32.66 22.39
C ALA A 117 21.60 32.34 21.03
N HIS A 118 22.72 31.61 21.03
CA HIS A 118 23.33 31.11 19.80
C HIS A 118 22.42 30.15 19.04
N GLY A 119 21.73 29.26 19.75
CA GLY A 119 20.72 28.36 19.16
C GLY A 119 19.64 29.13 18.41
N GLN A 120 19.06 30.15 19.05
CA GLN A 120 18.03 31.00 18.46
C GLN A 120 18.55 31.78 17.24
N ILE A 121 19.73 32.40 17.34
CA ILE A 121 20.34 33.13 16.22
C ILE A 121 20.52 32.22 15.01
N ASN A 122 21.05 31.01 15.22
CA ASN A 122 21.28 30.05 14.15
C ASN A 122 19.97 29.55 13.55
N PHE A 123 18.96 29.27 14.39
CA PHE A 123 17.63 28.85 13.94
C PHE A 123 16.99 29.90 13.03
N PHE A 124 16.92 31.16 13.48
CA PHE A 124 16.31 32.24 12.70
C PHE A 124 17.12 32.57 11.44
N LYS A 125 18.45 32.56 11.51
CA LYS A 125 19.30 32.77 10.33
C LYS A 125 19.05 31.69 9.28
N LYS A 126 18.99 30.42 9.70
CA LYS A 126 18.73 29.30 8.78
C LYS A 126 17.31 29.35 8.23
N GLY A 127 16.32 29.68 9.05
CA GLY A 127 14.95 29.91 8.61
C GLY A 127 14.84 31.01 7.54
N ALA A 128 15.52 32.14 7.74
CA ALA A 128 15.54 33.23 6.77
C ALA A 128 16.24 32.85 5.44
N GLU A 129 17.31 32.05 5.50
CA GLU A 129 17.94 31.48 4.29
C GLU A 129 16.99 30.54 3.53
N MET A 130 16.19 29.73 4.25
CA MET A 130 15.23 28.82 3.62
C MET A 130 14.06 29.56 2.98
N PHE A 131 13.46 30.53 3.68
CA PHE A 131 12.37 31.36 3.17
C PHE A 131 12.90 32.53 2.32
N SER A 132 13.75 32.18 1.36
CA SER A 132 14.38 33.11 0.44
C SER A 132 13.40 33.65 -0.60
N GLN A 133 13.88 34.60 -1.41
CA GLN A 133 13.13 35.11 -2.56
C GLN A 133 12.73 34.01 -3.55
N ASN A 134 13.51 32.92 -3.66
CA ASN A 134 13.17 31.79 -4.52
C ASN A 134 11.89 31.07 -4.05
N MET A 135 11.69 30.97 -2.73
CA MET A 135 10.45 30.42 -2.16
C MET A 135 9.28 31.34 -2.46
N ASN A 136 9.46 32.66 -2.30
CA ASN A 136 8.41 33.63 -2.65
C ASN A 136 8.05 33.59 -4.13
N SER A 137 9.05 33.51 -5.04
CA SER A 137 8.76 33.37 -6.47
C SER A 137 8.01 32.09 -6.80
N PHE A 138 8.36 30.98 -6.14
CA PHE A 138 7.62 29.72 -6.29
C PHE A 138 6.16 29.87 -5.82
N LEU A 139 5.94 30.46 -4.64
CA LEU A 139 4.59 30.70 -4.12
C LEU A 139 3.78 31.63 -5.02
N SER A 140 4.40 32.66 -5.60
CA SER A 140 3.76 33.50 -6.62
C SER A 140 3.36 32.68 -7.86
N SER A 141 4.24 31.82 -8.37
CA SER A 141 3.90 30.95 -9.51
C SER A 141 2.76 29.98 -9.19
N VAL A 142 2.69 29.46 -7.96
CA VAL A 142 1.56 28.64 -7.51
C VAL A 142 0.27 29.47 -7.46
N ALA A 143 0.33 30.71 -6.96
CA ALA A 143 -0.83 31.61 -6.95
C ALA A 143 -1.32 31.92 -8.37
N ASP A 144 -0.40 32.18 -9.30
CA ASP A 144 -0.73 32.40 -10.72
C ASP A 144 -1.38 31.16 -11.35
N MET A 145 -0.89 29.95 -11.01
CA MET A 145 -1.48 28.69 -11.47
C MET A 145 -2.91 28.51 -10.94
N VAL A 146 -3.14 28.79 -9.65
CA VAL A 146 -4.48 28.76 -9.06
C VAL A 146 -5.40 29.76 -9.75
N GLN A 147 -4.92 30.97 -10.03
CA GLN A 147 -5.69 31.98 -10.74
C GLN A 147 -6.03 31.54 -12.17
N SER A 148 -5.08 30.89 -12.87
CA SER A 148 -5.33 30.33 -14.21
C SER A 148 -6.42 29.26 -14.18
N ILE A 149 -6.37 28.35 -13.20
CA ILE A 149 -7.39 27.30 -13.03
C ILE A 149 -8.76 27.93 -12.74
N GLN A 150 -8.80 28.98 -11.91
CA GLN A 150 -10.04 29.67 -11.58
C GLN A 150 -10.70 30.32 -12.81
N VAL A 151 -9.89 30.96 -13.68
CA VAL A 151 -10.40 31.56 -14.93
C VAL A 151 -10.91 30.50 -15.89
N GLU A 152 -10.22 29.37 -16.02
CA GLU A 152 -10.66 28.25 -16.86
C GLU A 152 -11.95 27.61 -16.33
N LEU A 153 -12.07 27.46 -15.00
CA LEU A 153 -13.27 26.99 -14.33
C LEU A 153 -14.48 27.89 -14.64
N GLU A 154 -14.31 29.22 -14.51
CA GLU A 154 -15.38 30.18 -14.78
C GLU A 154 -15.81 30.16 -16.25
N ALA A 155 -14.85 30.08 -17.18
CA ALA A 155 -15.13 30.00 -18.61
C ALA A 155 -15.90 28.72 -18.98
N GLU A 156 -15.48 27.56 -18.46
CA GLU A 156 -16.17 26.29 -18.74
C GLU A 156 -17.52 26.22 -18.02
N ALA A 157 -17.64 26.77 -16.81
CA ALA A 157 -18.91 26.87 -16.09
C ALA A 157 -19.95 27.67 -16.87
N GLU A 158 -19.58 28.80 -17.46
CA GLU A 158 -20.50 29.60 -18.28
C GLU A 158 -20.88 28.87 -19.57
N LYS A 159 -19.93 28.20 -20.23
CA LYS A 159 -20.20 27.36 -21.40
C LYS A 159 -21.17 26.22 -21.08
N MET A 160 -20.97 25.52 -19.96
CA MET A 160 -21.88 24.48 -19.47
C MET A 160 -23.26 25.05 -19.16
N ARG A 161 -23.35 26.25 -18.57
CA ARG A 161 -24.63 26.92 -18.25
C ARG A 161 -25.44 27.23 -19.52
N VAL A 162 -24.78 27.76 -20.56
CA VAL A 162 -25.44 28.05 -21.86
C VAL A 162 -25.89 26.74 -22.52
N SER A 163 -25.04 25.72 -22.57
CA SER A 163 -25.39 24.41 -23.12
C SER A 163 -26.56 23.76 -22.38
N GLN A 164 -26.59 23.86 -21.04
CA GLN A 164 -27.71 23.40 -20.23
C GLN A 164 -29.01 24.13 -20.60
N GLN A 165 -28.96 25.46 -20.76
CA GLN A 165 -30.13 26.26 -21.13
C GLN A 165 -30.66 25.87 -22.53
N GLU A 166 -29.77 25.62 -23.49
CA GLU A 166 -30.15 25.16 -24.83
C GLU A 166 -30.80 23.77 -24.79
N LEU A 167 -30.20 22.81 -24.07
CA LEU A 167 -30.75 21.46 -23.94
C LEU A 167 -32.10 21.42 -23.21
N LEU A 168 -32.35 22.35 -22.28
CA LEU A 168 -33.64 22.50 -21.59
C LEU A 168 -34.70 23.24 -22.42
N SER A 169 -34.31 23.92 -23.51
CA SER A 169 -35.25 24.67 -24.36
C SER A 169 -36.02 23.81 -25.37
N VAL A 170 -35.80 22.49 -25.36
CA VAL A 170 -36.47 21.53 -26.25
C VAL A 170 -37.97 21.41 -25.96
N ASP A 171 -38.74 21.03 -26.98
CA ASP A 171 -40.19 20.85 -26.89
C ASP A 171 -40.59 19.75 -25.89
N GLU A 172 -41.74 19.94 -25.22
CA GLU A 172 -42.24 19.00 -24.20
C GLU A 172 -42.48 17.58 -24.76
N SER A 173 -42.76 17.45 -26.07
CA SER A 173 -42.92 16.17 -26.75
C SER A 173 -41.70 15.24 -26.66
N VAL A 174 -40.50 15.79 -26.39
CA VAL A 174 -39.27 15.02 -26.16
C VAL A 174 -39.33 14.23 -24.85
N TYR A 175 -40.03 14.76 -23.84
CA TYR A 175 -40.18 14.13 -22.52
C TYR A 175 -41.45 13.29 -22.40
N ALA A 176 -42.44 13.54 -23.27
CA ALA A 176 -43.70 12.82 -23.27
C ALA A 176 -43.60 11.51 -24.09
N PRO A 177 -43.70 10.32 -23.45
CA PRO A 177 -43.75 9.07 -24.18
C PRO A 177 -45.00 9.02 -25.08
N ASP A 178 -44.91 8.39 -26.25
CA ASP A 178 -46.00 8.29 -27.23
C ASP A 178 -46.50 9.67 -27.77
N SER A 179 -45.70 10.73 -27.69
CA SER A 179 -46.08 12.06 -28.24
C SER A 179 -46.40 12.04 -29.74
N ASP A 180 -45.79 11.13 -30.50
CA ASP A 180 -45.98 10.93 -31.93
C ASP A 180 -46.90 9.76 -32.30
N VAL A 181 -47.70 9.22 -31.36
CA VAL A 181 -48.50 8.00 -31.55
C VAL A 181 -49.44 8.03 -32.78
N ALA A 182 -49.89 9.23 -33.18
CA ALA A 182 -50.76 9.41 -34.34
C ALA A 182 -50.04 9.27 -35.69
N ALA A 183 -48.73 9.58 -35.73
CA ALA A 183 -47.90 9.51 -36.94
C ALA A 183 -46.43 9.24 -36.57
N PRO A 184 -46.10 8.05 -36.04
CA PRO A 184 -44.77 7.78 -35.52
C PRO A 184 -43.75 7.68 -36.66
N GLN A 185 -42.62 8.36 -36.52
CA GLN A 185 -41.51 8.24 -37.47
C GLN A 185 -40.61 7.06 -37.09
N ILE A 186 -40.89 5.89 -37.68
CA ILE A 186 -40.26 4.62 -37.31
C ILE A 186 -39.14 4.27 -38.28
N ASN A 187 -37.92 4.12 -37.77
CA ASN A 187 -36.80 3.63 -38.57
C ASN A 187 -36.70 2.09 -38.54
N ARG A 188 -37.09 1.43 -39.62
CA ARG A 188 -37.07 -0.04 -39.74
C ARG A 188 -35.73 -0.61 -40.21
N ASN A 189 -34.76 0.23 -40.54
CA ASN A 189 -33.47 -0.19 -41.10
C ASN A 189 -32.32 -0.14 -40.08
N LEU A 190 -32.67 -0.03 -38.78
CA LEU A 190 -31.68 -0.01 -37.71
C LEU A 190 -30.94 -1.36 -37.64
N ILE A 191 -29.62 -1.30 -37.51
CA ILE A 191 -28.74 -2.46 -37.23
C ILE A 191 -28.10 -2.36 -35.85
N GLN A 192 -28.45 -1.30 -35.12
CA GLN A 192 -28.07 -1.05 -33.75
C GLN A 192 -29.17 -0.25 -33.07
N LYS A 193 -29.45 -0.56 -31.79
CA LYS A 193 -30.36 0.22 -30.97
C LYS A 193 -29.94 0.14 -29.50
N ALA A 194 -30.18 1.22 -28.76
CA ALA A 194 -29.92 1.31 -27.34
C ALA A 194 -31.02 2.14 -26.67
N GLY A 195 -31.38 1.79 -25.43
CA GLY A 195 -32.48 2.42 -24.72
C GLY A 195 -32.94 1.62 -23.52
N TYR A 196 -33.79 2.22 -22.69
CA TYR A 196 -34.38 1.54 -21.54
C TYR A 196 -35.54 0.64 -21.97
N LEU A 197 -35.57 -0.59 -21.45
CA LEU A 197 -36.69 -1.51 -21.58
C LEU A 197 -37.02 -2.09 -20.20
N ASN A 198 -38.25 -2.53 -20.01
CA ASN A 198 -38.59 -3.34 -18.84
C ASN A 198 -38.44 -4.82 -19.18
N LEU A 199 -37.59 -5.53 -18.43
CA LEU A 199 -37.41 -6.97 -18.53
C LEU A 199 -38.38 -7.69 -17.62
N ARG A 200 -39.10 -8.67 -18.16
CA ARG A 200 -39.94 -9.55 -17.36
C ARG A 200 -39.11 -10.71 -16.80
N SER A 201 -39.13 -10.85 -15.49
CA SER A 201 -38.53 -11.97 -14.77
C SER A 201 -39.63 -12.82 -14.13
N LYS A 202 -39.55 -14.14 -14.28
CA LYS A 202 -40.42 -15.08 -13.55
C LYS A 202 -39.72 -15.46 -12.24
N THR A 203 -40.27 -15.04 -11.11
CA THR A 203 -39.77 -15.41 -9.78
C THR A 203 -40.67 -16.52 -9.24
N GLY A 204 -40.19 -17.76 -9.19
CA GLY A 204 -41.02 -18.91 -8.76
C GLY A 204 -42.08 -19.34 -9.79
N LEU A 205 -43.12 -20.04 -9.33
CA LEU A 205 -44.09 -20.71 -10.22
C LEU A 205 -45.18 -19.78 -10.78
N VAL A 206 -45.51 -18.67 -10.09
CA VAL A 206 -46.67 -17.81 -10.41
C VAL A 206 -46.34 -16.31 -10.39
N THR A 207 -45.32 -15.87 -9.66
CA THR A 207 -45.00 -14.44 -9.55
C THR A 207 -44.08 -13.96 -10.67
N THR A 208 -44.37 -12.76 -11.16
CA THR A 208 -43.58 -12.08 -12.19
C THR A 208 -43.20 -10.69 -11.72
N THR A 209 -41.99 -10.27 -12.07
CA THR A 209 -41.47 -8.92 -11.80
C THR A 209 -41.03 -8.27 -13.11
N TRP A 210 -41.06 -6.95 -13.13
CA TRP A 210 -40.63 -6.15 -14.27
C TRP A 210 -39.56 -5.17 -13.81
N GLU A 211 -38.40 -5.21 -14.44
CA GLU A 211 -37.24 -4.40 -14.05
C GLU A 211 -36.82 -3.50 -15.20
N ARG A 212 -36.74 -2.18 -14.97
CA ARG A 212 -36.29 -1.21 -15.97
C ARG A 212 -34.76 -1.22 -16.04
N LEU A 213 -34.23 -1.68 -17.16
CA LEU A 213 -32.80 -1.83 -17.39
C LEU A 213 -32.40 -1.19 -18.72
N TYR A 214 -31.12 -0.81 -18.86
CA TYR A 214 -30.62 -0.22 -20.09
C TYR A 214 -30.12 -1.32 -21.04
N PHE A 215 -30.72 -1.43 -22.22
CA PHE A 215 -30.37 -2.43 -23.21
C PHE A 215 -29.67 -1.79 -24.40
N PHE A 216 -28.74 -2.52 -25.01
CA PHE A 216 -28.11 -2.11 -26.25
C PHE A 216 -27.66 -3.32 -27.06
N THR A 217 -27.62 -3.18 -28.38
CA THR A 217 -27.13 -4.22 -29.29
C THR A 217 -25.66 -3.99 -29.58
N GLN A 218 -24.83 -5.03 -29.47
CA GLN A 218 -23.39 -4.94 -29.74
C GLN A 218 -22.89 -6.27 -30.32
N GLY A 219 -22.27 -6.23 -31.52
CA GLY A 219 -21.63 -7.41 -32.10
C GLY A 219 -22.55 -8.63 -32.29
N GLY A 220 -23.82 -8.42 -32.69
CA GLY A 220 -24.81 -9.49 -32.82
C GLY A 220 -25.47 -9.93 -31.51
N ASN A 221 -25.13 -9.31 -30.38
CA ASN A 221 -25.66 -9.64 -29.07
C ASN A 221 -26.58 -8.55 -28.52
N LEU A 222 -27.52 -8.94 -27.67
CA LEU A 222 -28.28 -8.05 -26.79
C LEU A 222 -27.59 -8.00 -25.42
N MET A 223 -27.16 -6.81 -25.06
CA MET A 223 -26.49 -6.49 -23.80
C MET A 223 -27.42 -5.72 -22.88
N CYS A 224 -27.18 -5.80 -21.57
CA CYS A 224 -27.92 -5.08 -20.55
C CYS A 224 -26.98 -4.49 -19.48
N GLN A 225 -27.13 -3.21 -19.19
CA GLN A 225 -26.39 -2.50 -18.15
C GLN A 225 -27.30 -1.98 -17.05
N LEU A 226 -26.94 -2.31 -15.81
CA LEU A 226 -27.59 -1.80 -14.61
C LEU A 226 -27.18 -0.35 -14.36
N ARG A 227 -28.10 0.47 -13.82
CA ARG A 227 -27.76 1.83 -13.39
C ARG A 227 -26.71 1.76 -12.28
N GLY A 228 -25.55 2.37 -12.52
CA GLY A 228 -24.41 2.35 -11.60
C GLY A 228 -23.40 1.22 -11.85
N ALA A 229 -23.71 0.26 -12.74
CA ALA A 229 -22.71 -0.71 -13.17
C ALA A 229 -21.77 -0.09 -14.21
N VAL A 230 -20.48 -0.41 -14.10
CA VAL A 230 -19.43 0.08 -15.01
C VAL A 230 -19.59 -0.48 -16.43
N ALA A 231 -20.15 -1.69 -16.57
CA ALA A 231 -20.32 -2.36 -17.85
C ALA A 231 -21.64 -3.14 -17.94
N GLY A 232 -22.05 -3.41 -19.19
CA GLY A 232 -23.22 -4.24 -19.50
C GLY A 232 -22.88 -5.72 -19.60
N GLY A 233 -23.78 -6.58 -19.11
CA GLY A 233 -23.70 -8.03 -19.25
C GLY A 233 -24.40 -8.53 -20.51
N LEU A 234 -23.96 -9.68 -21.02
CA LEU A 234 -24.62 -10.39 -22.11
C LEU A 234 -25.94 -10.97 -21.63
N ILE A 235 -27.05 -10.63 -22.29
CA ILE A 235 -28.37 -11.21 -22.01
C ILE A 235 -28.70 -12.32 -22.99
N GLN A 236 -28.56 -12.03 -24.29
CA GLN A 236 -29.02 -12.93 -25.33
C GLN A 236 -28.20 -12.74 -26.60
N ASP A 237 -27.71 -13.84 -27.15
CA ASP A 237 -27.20 -13.87 -28.53
C ASP A 237 -28.39 -13.73 -29.48
N LEU A 238 -28.32 -12.77 -30.41
CA LEU A 238 -29.38 -12.51 -31.38
C LEU A 238 -29.20 -13.33 -32.66
N ASP A 239 -28.16 -14.16 -32.74
CA ASP A 239 -27.96 -15.04 -33.87
C ASP A 239 -29.14 -16.00 -34.06
N ASN A 240 -29.74 -15.95 -35.26
CA ASN A 240 -30.93 -16.72 -35.65
C ASN A 240 -32.14 -16.57 -34.70
N CYS A 241 -32.17 -15.57 -33.83
CA CYS A 241 -33.30 -15.35 -32.94
C CYS A 241 -34.55 -14.89 -33.73
N SER A 242 -35.73 -15.19 -33.21
CA SER A 242 -36.98 -14.61 -33.73
C SER A 242 -37.58 -13.65 -32.72
N VAL A 243 -38.02 -12.49 -33.19
CA VAL A 243 -38.59 -11.44 -32.35
C VAL A 243 -39.98 -11.06 -32.86
N MET A 244 -40.94 -10.99 -31.96
CA MET A 244 -42.34 -10.68 -32.28
C MET A 244 -43.02 -9.91 -31.15
N ALA A 245 -43.98 -9.05 -31.49
CA ALA A 245 -44.85 -8.43 -30.51
C ALA A 245 -45.70 -9.50 -29.79
N VAL A 246 -45.93 -9.32 -28.49
CA VAL A 246 -46.68 -10.27 -27.67
C VAL A 246 -47.58 -9.54 -26.68
N ASP A 247 -48.80 -10.04 -26.49
CA ASP A 247 -49.65 -9.58 -25.40
C ASP A 247 -49.20 -10.26 -24.10
N CYS A 248 -48.79 -9.48 -23.11
CA CYS A 248 -48.28 -9.99 -21.84
C CYS A 248 -48.82 -9.16 -20.68
N GLU A 249 -49.61 -9.78 -19.80
CA GLU A 249 -50.10 -9.16 -18.55
C GLU A 249 -50.82 -7.81 -18.77
N ASP A 250 -51.53 -7.65 -19.89
CA ASP A 250 -52.21 -6.39 -20.30
C ASP A 250 -51.28 -5.16 -20.39
N ARG A 251 -49.96 -5.40 -20.54
CA ARG A 251 -48.97 -4.34 -20.74
C ARG A 251 -48.83 -4.01 -22.22
N ARG A 252 -48.83 -2.71 -22.52
CA ARG A 252 -48.60 -2.18 -23.86
C ARG A 252 -47.14 -2.39 -24.27
N TYR A 253 -46.94 -2.60 -25.58
CA TYR A 253 -45.63 -2.58 -26.23
C TYR A 253 -44.66 -3.65 -25.75
N CYS A 254 -45.19 -4.81 -25.42
CA CYS A 254 -44.39 -5.99 -25.12
C CYS A 254 -43.96 -6.72 -26.40
N PHE A 255 -42.76 -7.26 -26.38
CA PHE A 255 -42.23 -8.12 -27.43
C PHE A 255 -41.39 -9.24 -26.82
N GLN A 256 -41.32 -10.37 -27.50
CA GLN A 256 -40.58 -11.54 -27.07
C GLN A 256 -39.48 -11.87 -28.06
N ILE A 257 -38.29 -12.13 -27.54
CA ILE A 257 -37.16 -12.67 -28.30
C ILE A 257 -37.05 -14.15 -27.95
N THR A 258 -37.09 -15.00 -28.97
CA THR A 258 -37.01 -16.46 -28.84
C THR A 258 -35.76 -16.98 -29.52
N THR A 259 -35.12 -17.95 -28.86
CA THR A 259 -33.89 -18.58 -29.39
C THR A 259 -34.23 -19.79 -30.24
N PRO A 260 -33.39 -20.15 -31.24
CA PRO A 260 -33.57 -21.35 -32.06
C PRO A 260 -33.60 -22.64 -31.25
N ASN A 261 -32.83 -22.67 -30.15
CA ASN A 261 -32.56 -23.89 -29.37
C ASN A 261 -33.70 -24.26 -28.40
N GLY A 262 -34.86 -23.63 -28.51
CA GLY A 262 -36.03 -23.91 -27.67
C GLY A 262 -35.90 -23.46 -26.20
N LYS A 263 -34.87 -22.66 -25.84
CA LYS A 263 -34.80 -22.03 -24.52
C LYS A 263 -35.93 -21.02 -24.35
N SER A 264 -36.39 -20.84 -23.11
CA SER A 264 -37.43 -19.86 -22.76
C SER A 264 -37.04 -18.47 -23.27
N GLY A 265 -37.84 -17.90 -24.17
CA GLY A 265 -37.62 -16.56 -24.69
C GLY A 265 -37.77 -15.47 -23.63
N ILE A 266 -37.03 -14.38 -23.78
CA ILE A 266 -37.11 -13.20 -22.91
C ILE A 266 -38.24 -12.27 -23.38
N ILE A 267 -38.96 -11.66 -22.45
CA ILE A 267 -40.03 -10.71 -22.74
C ILE A 267 -39.59 -9.33 -22.25
N LEU A 268 -39.65 -8.37 -23.17
CA LEU A 268 -39.25 -6.99 -22.96
C LEU A 268 -40.44 -6.07 -23.24
N GLN A 269 -40.45 -4.90 -22.61
CA GLN A 269 -41.45 -3.87 -22.81
C GLN A 269 -40.79 -2.54 -23.15
N ALA A 270 -41.22 -1.92 -24.25
CA ALA A 270 -40.85 -0.56 -24.64
C ALA A 270 -41.84 0.47 -24.09
N GLU A 271 -41.44 1.74 -24.07
CA GLU A 271 -42.27 2.83 -23.53
C GLU A 271 -43.18 3.50 -24.57
N SER A 272 -42.91 3.31 -25.87
CA SER A 272 -43.72 3.86 -26.96
C SER A 272 -43.90 2.89 -28.12
N ARG A 273 -44.89 3.16 -28.98
CA ARG A 273 -45.11 2.38 -30.21
C ARG A 273 -43.89 2.43 -31.13
N LYS A 274 -43.32 3.62 -31.28
CA LYS A 274 -42.13 3.85 -32.10
C LYS A 274 -40.96 3.00 -31.60
N GLU A 275 -40.66 3.08 -30.31
CA GLU A 275 -39.58 2.30 -29.69
C GLU A 275 -39.80 0.80 -29.89
N ASN A 276 -41.03 0.31 -29.67
CA ASN A 276 -41.37 -1.11 -29.86
C ASN A 276 -41.10 -1.60 -31.29
N GLU A 277 -41.61 -0.89 -32.30
CA GLU A 277 -41.43 -1.28 -33.70
C GLU A 277 -39.95 -1.17 -34.13
N GLU A 278 -39.22 -0.17 -33.64
CA GLU A 278 -37.79 -0.02 -33.92
C GLU A 278 -36.94 -1.11 -33.25
N TRP A 279 -37.23 -1.50 -32.01
CA TRP A 279 -36.56 -2.61 -31.33
C TRP A 279 -36.78 -3.93 -32.06
N ILE A 280 -38.03 -4.25 -32.40
CA ILE A 280 -38.37 -5.45 -33.18
C ILE A 280 -37.66 -5.45 -34.54
N SER A 281 -37.65 -4.31 -35.24
CA SER A 281 -36.99 -4.19 -36.55
C SER A 281 -35.48 -4.35 -36.44
N ALA A 282 -34.85 -3.70 -35.47
CA ALA A 282 -33.41 -3.77 -35.25
C ALA A 282 -32.95 -5.19 -34.95
N ILE A 283 -33.63 -5.89 -34.03
CA ILE A 283 -33.30 -7.27 -33.67
C ILE A 283 -33.51 -8.21 -34.86
N ASN A 284 -34.61 -8.04 -35.62
CA ASN A 284 -34.83 -8.82 -36.84
C ASN A 284 -33.73 -8.59 -37.89
N ASN A 285 -33.28 -7.35 -38.07
CA ASN A 285 -32.22 -7.02 -39.02
C ASN A 285 -30.88 -7.66 -38.62
N ILE A 286 -30.54 -7.60 -37.33
CA ILE A 286 -29.31 -8.21 -36.78
C ILE A 286 -29.37 -9.74 -36.95
N SER A 287 -30.47 -10.37 -36.54
CA SER A 287 -30.69 -11.82 -36.67
C SER A 287 -30.55 -12.30 -38.13
N ARG A 288 -31.06 -11.53 -39.10
CA ARG A 288 -31.00 -11.88 -40.53
C ARG A 288 -29.65 -11.58 -41.19
N GLN A 289 -28.95 -10.52 -40.80
CA GLN A 289 -27.71 -10.08 -41.45
C GLN A 289 -26.57 -11.09 -41.33
N ILE A 290 -26.56 -11.91 -40.29
CA ILE A 290 -25.57 -12.97 -40.09
C ILE A 290 -25.75 -14.10 -41.13
N TYR A 291 -26.98 -14.39 -41.59
CA TYR A 291 -27.28 -15.55 -42.44
C TYR A 291 -27.44 -15.24 -43.93
N LEU A 292 -27.79 -14.00 -44.30
CA LEU A 292 -28.15 -13.64 -45.69
C LEU A 292 -27.03 -12.90 -46.45
N THR A 293 -25.81 -12.87 -45.92
CA THR A 293 -24.67 -12.23 -46.58
C THR A 293 -23.69 -13.27 -47.11
N ASP A 294 -23.22 -13.10 -48.35
CA ASP A 294 -22.27 -14.00 -49.03
C ASP A 294 -20.90 -14.13 -48.31
N ASN A 295 -20.63 -13.27 -47.33
CA ASN A 295 -19.46 -13.29 -46.45
C ASN A 295 -19.85 -12.93 -45.00
N PRO A 296 -20.22 -13.92 -44.16
CA PRO A 296 -20.63 -13.69 -42.77
C PRO A 296 -19.51 -13.17 -41.87
N GLU A 297 -18.24 -13.51 -42.16
CA GLU A 297 -17.08 -13.05 -41.39
C GLU A 297 -16.87 -11.53 -41.51
N ALA A 298 -17.00 -10.96 -42.72
CA ALA A 298 -16.85 -9.52 -42.95
C ALA A 298 -17.94 -8.68 -42.25
N VAL A 299 -19.16 -9.22 -42.13
CA VAL A 299 -20.29 -8.56 -41.46
C VAL A 299 -20.14 -8.65 -39.94
N ALA A 300 -19.71 -9.79 -39.41
CA ALA A 300 -19.37 -9.94 -38.00
C ALA A 300 -18.24 -8.97 -37.59
N ILE A 301 -17.21 -8.81 -38.42
CA ILE A 301 -16.14 -7.83 -38.22
C ILE A 301 -16.70 -6.41 -38.19
N LYS A 302 -17.59 -6.03 -39.12
CA LYS A 302 -18.19 -4.68 -39.19
C LYS A 302 -19.12 -4.38 -38.00
N LEU A 303 -19.94 -5.35 -37.57
CA LEU A 303 -20.79 -5.24 -36.37
C LEU A 303 -19.95 -5.12 -35.09
N ASN A 304 -18.80 -5.79 -35.04
CA ASN A 304 -17.85 -5.70 -33.94
C ASN A 304 -16.97 -4.43 -34.00
N GLN A 305 -16.79 -3.83 -35.19
CA GLN A 305 -16.05 -2.58 -35.35
C GLN A 305 -16.74 -1.39 -34.69
N THR A 306 -18.08 -1.37 -34.67
CA THR A 306 -18.86 -0.35 -33.95
C THR A 306 -18.81 -0.56 -32.44
N ALA A 307 -18.65 -1.81 -31.98
CA ALA A 307 -18.39 -2.14 -30.58
C ALA A 307 -17.05 -1.55 -30.09
N LEU A 308 -16.01 -1.52 -30.94
CA LEU A 308 -14.73 -0.88 -30.65
C LEU A 308 -14.82 0.65 -30.56
N GLN A 309 -15.69 1.29 -31.34
CA GLN A 309 -15.86 2.75 -31.36
C GLN A 309 -16.72 3.30 -30.20
N ALA A 310 -17.65 2.50 -29.68
CA ALA A 310 -18.53 2.89 -28.57
C ALA A 310 -17.86 2.83 -27.18
N VAL A 311 -16.70 2.16 -27.06
CA VAL A 311 -15.98 1.94 -25.79
C VAL A 311 -14.78 2.89 -25.63
N THR A 312 -14.45 3.68 -26.64
CA THR A 312 -13.55 4.84 -26.49
C THR A 312 -14.33 6.05 -25.98
N PRO A 313 -14.20 6.47 -24.70
CA PRO A 313 -14.33 7.89 -24.44
C PRO A 313 -13.26 8.57 -25.29
N ILE A 314 -13.67 9.49 -26.17
CA ILE A 314 -12.76 10.48 -26.70
C ILE A 314 -12.29 11.29 -25.48
N THR A 315 -11.20 10.87 -24.84
CA THR A 315 -10.39 11.81 -24.07
C THR A 315 -9.75 12.72 -25.10
N SER A 316 -10.51 13.71 -25.53
CA SER A 316 -10.02 14.85 -26.29
C SER A 316 -9.14 15.69 -25.37
N PHE A 317 -7.96 15.16 -25.04
CA PHE A 317 -6.75 15.97 -25.03
C PHE A 317 -6.19 15.93 -26.46
N GLY A 318 -7.00 16.44 -27.39
CA GLY A 318 -6.50 16.84 -28.69
C GLY A 318 -5.58 18.03 -28.44
N LYS A 319 -4.28 17.84 -28.62
CA LYS A 319 -3.35 18.94 -28.92
C LYS A 319 -4.00 19.75 -30.05
N LYS A 320 -4.50 20.94 -29.72
CA LYS A 320 -5.00 21.89 -30.72
C LYS A 320 -3.88 22.14 -31.72
N GLN A 321 -4.21 21.90 -32.99
CA GLN A 321 -3.49 22.37 -34.15
C GLN A 321 -3.11 23.85 -33.99
N GLU A 322 -1.82 24.15 -34.06
CA GLU A 322 -1.35 25.42 -34.60
C GLU A 322 -1.44 25.33 -36.13
N SER A 323 -2.35 26.11 -36.71
CA SER A 323 -2.40 26.35 -38.14
C SER A 323 -1.90 27.77 -38.43
N SER A 324 -0.74 27.92 -39.08
CA SER A 324 -0.57 28.71 -40.32
C SER A 324 0.90 28.88 -40.73
N CYS A 325 1.26 28.23 -41.84
CA CYS A 325 2.44 28.36 -42.72
C CYS A 325 2.67 29.80 -43.30
N PRO A 326 3.62 30.08 -44.26
CA PRO A 326 4.62 29.22 -44.95
C PRO A 326 6.04 29.84 -45.17
N SER A 327 6.99 29.01 -45.64
CA SER A 327 7.87 29.24 -46.83
C SER A 327 9.38 29.00 -46.61
N GLN A 328 9.83 27.88 -47.19
CA GLN A 328 11.07 27.65 -47.96
C GLN A 328 12.24 28.64 -47.80
N ASN A 329 13.42 28.14 -47.41
CA ASN A 329 14.56 28.06 -48.32
C ASN A 329 15.74 27.24 -47.78
N LEU A 330 16.37 26.54 -48.73
CA LEU A 330 17.54 25.67 -48.65
C LEU A 330 18.86 26.40 -48.28
N ARG A 331 19.83 25.56 -47.84
CA ARG A 331 21.30 25.62 -47.99
C ARG A 331 22.18 26.06 -46.79
N ASN A 332 22.87 25.04 -46.26
CA ASN A 332 24.33 24.84 -46.29
C ASN A 332 25.29 25.44 -45.25
N LEU A 333 26.27 24.58 -44.93
CA LEU A 333 27.63 24.74 -44.35
C LEU A 333 27.72 24.98 -42.83
N GLU A 334 28.23 24.00 -42.05
CA GLU A 334 29.67 23.73 -41.73
C GLU A 334 30.23 24.79 -40.76
N LEU A 335 30.88 24.50 -39.62
CA LEU A 335 31.74 23.39 -39.19
C LEU A 335 31.92 23.46 -37.65
N GLU A 336 32.16 22.30 -37.01
CA GLU A 336 33.03 21.97 -35.83
C GLU A 336 33.37 23.02 -34.75
N ASN A 337 33.61 22.75 -33.46
CA ASN A 337 33.75 21.57 -32.58
C ASN A 337 33.77 22.15 -31.15
N ASP A 338 33.15 21.52 -30.15
CA ASP A 338 33.88 20.98 -28.98
C ASP A 338 32.95 20.47 -27.87
N LYS A 339 33.37 19.33 -27.33
CA LYS A 339 32.69 18.50 -26.34
C LYS A 339 32.62 19.18 -24.98
N ILE A 340 31.42 19.33 -24.41
CA ILE A 340 31.18 19.14 -22.97
C ILE A 340 29.84 18.41 -22.80
N VAL A 341 29.90 17.22 -22.21
CA VAL A 341 28.79 16.31 -21.91
C VAL A 341 27.90 16.89 -20.81
N PRO A 342 26.55 16.81 -20.96
CA PRO A 342 25.69 16.54 -19.81
C PRO A 342 24.92 15.23 -20.01
N LYS A 343 25.14 14.32 -19.04
CA LYS A 343 24.28 13.23 -18.54
C LYS A 343 22.99 12.96 -19.33
N ALA A 344 22.96 11.82 -20.00
CA ALA A 344 21.75 11.28 -20.63
C ALA A 344 20.63 11.11 -19.60
N ALA A 345 19.54 11.86 -19.78
CA ALA A 345 18.24 11.47 -19.29
C ALA A 345 17.87 10.16 -19.98
N ALA A 346 17.53 9.14 -19.18
CA ALA A 346 17.09 7.85 -19.68
C ALA A 346 15.90 8.05 -20.63
N ARG A 347 16.07 7.63 -21.89
CA ARG A 347 14.96 7.51 -22.83
C ARG A 347 14.08 6.36 -22.34
N VAL A 348 12.79 6.63 -22.11
CA VAL A 348 11.77 5.60 -21.94
C VAL A 348 11.77 4.75 -23.21
N PRO A 349 11.91 3.41 -23.14
CA PRO A 349 11.84 2.56 -24.32
C PRO A 349 10.47 2.67 -24.97
N ASP A 350 10.42 2.60 -26.30
CA ASP A 350 9.16 2.63 -27.03
C ASP A 350 8.36 1.33 -26.71
N ALA A 351 7.04 1.43 -26.50
CA ALA A 351 6.22 0.30 -26.06
C ALA A 351 6.26 -0.89 -27.05
N ASP A 352 6.55 -0.61 -28.32
CA ASP A 352 6.69 -1.58 -29.41
C ASP A 352 7.99 -2.42 -29.33
N GLU A 353 8.99 -2.02 -28.53
CA GLU A 353 10.24 -2.77 -28.34
C GLU A 353 10.15 -3.86 -27.25
N LEU A 354 9.22 -3.75 -26.29
CA LEU A 354 9.16 -4.64 -25.12
C LEU A 354 8.20 -5.83 -25.30
N ILE A 355 7.09 -5.62 -26.01
CA ILE A 355 6.04 -6.63 -26.22
C ILE A 355 6.19 -7.31 -27.59
N ALA A 356 5.88 -8.61 -27.67
CA ALA A 356 5.92 -9.36 -28.93
C ALA A 356 4.71 -8.98 -29.82
N PRO A 357 4.90 -8.29 -30.96
CA PRO A 357 3.79 -7.81 -31.79
C PRO A 357 3.00 -8.97 -32.37
N GLY A 358 1.66 -8.89 -32.28
CA GLY A 358 0.75 -9.88 -32.85
C GLY A 358 0.44 -11.09 -31.97
N THR A 359 0.94 -11.15 -30.73
CA THR A 359 0.61 -12.26 -29.80
C THR A 359 -0.65 -11.93 -29.00
N PRO A 360 -1.68 -12.81 -29.00
CA PRO A 360 -2.91 -12.56 -28.25
C PRO A 360 -2.66 -12.61 -26.74
N ILE A 361 -3.34 -11.73 -26.00
CA ILE A 361 -3.38 -11.77 -24.53
C ILE A 361 -4.24 -12.94 -24.09
N GLN A 362 -3.70 -13.78 -23.23
CA GLN A 362 -4.41 -14.93 -22.67
C GLN A 362 -5.05 -14.54 -21.34
N PHE A 363 -6.36 -14.73 -21.22
CA PHE A 363 -7.13 -14.40 -20.01
C PHE A 363 -7.52 -15.63 -19.19
N ASP A 364 -7.25 -16.83 -19.72
CA ASP A 364 -7.37 -18.09 -19.02
C ASP A 364 -5.99 -18.73 -18.93
N ILE A 365 -5.65 -19.23 -17.74
CA ILE A 365 -4.35 -19.86 -17.48
C ILE A 365 -4.36 -21.36 -17.83
N VAL A 366 -5.54 -21.88 -18.20
CA VAL A 366 -5.71 -23.26 -18.67
C VAL A 366 -5.25 -23.33 -20.12
N LEU A 367 -4.08 -23.94 -20.36
CA LEU A 367 -3.65 -24.37 -21.68
C LEU A 367 -4.67 -25.40 -22.22
N PRO A 368 -5.34 -25.19 -23.37
CA PRO A 368 -6.19 -26.22 -23.97
C PRO A 368 -5.41 -27.35 -24.68
N ALA A 369 -4.07 -27.43 -24.55
CA ALA A 369 -3.26 -28.19 -25.52
C ALA A 369 -2.17 -29.13 -24.97
N THR A 370 -1.99 -29.29 -23.66
CA THR A 370 -0.95 -30.21 -23.12
C THR A 370 -1.48 -31.47 -22.44
N GLU A 371 -2.77 -31.54 -22.09
CA GLU A 371 -3.33 -32.72 -21.42
C GLU A 371 -3.61 -33.93 -22.35
N PHE A 372 -3.49 -33.78 -23.67
CA PHE A 372 -3.76 -34.87 -24.63
C PHE A 372 -2.51 -35.66 -25.08
N LEU A 373 -1.29 -35.26 -24.68
CA LEU A 373 -0.06 -35.94 -25.10
C LEU A 373 0.59 -36.83 -24.03
N ASP A 374 0.30 -36.62 -22.74
CA ASP A 374 0.90 -37.43 -21.66
C ASP A 374 0.12 -38.69 -21.29
N GLN A 375 -1.11 -38.89 -21.81
CA GLN A 375 -1.89 -40.10 -21.54
C GLN A 375 -1.45 -41.35 -22.33
N ASN A 376 -0.42 -41.27 -23.19
CA ASN A 376 0.05 -42.41 -23.98
C ASN A 376 1.43 -42.97 -23.57
N ARG A 377 1.88 -42.72 -22.34
CA ARG A 377 2.97 -43.49 -21.72
C ARG A 377 2.54 -44.10 -20.39
N GLY A 378 2.00 -45.32 -20.47
CA GLY A 378 1.90 -46.23 -19.33
C GLY A 378 0.47 -46.64 -18.99
N SER A 379 0.05 -47.79 -19.51
CA SER A 379 -1.16 -48.50 -19.08
C SER A 379 -1.20 -48.74 -17.57
N ARG A 380 -2.24 -48.25 -16.88
CA ARG A 380 -2.91 -48.98 -15.80
C ARG A 380 -4.43 -48.80 -15.93
N ARG A 381 -5.12 -49.92 -16.11
CA ARG A 381 -6.59 -50.00 -16.22
C ARG A 381 -7.21 -49.70 -14.86
N ILE A 382 -8.18 -48.79 -14.82
CA ILE A 382 -9.02 -48.51 -13.65
C ILE A 382 -10.19 -49.51 -13.65
N ASN A 383 -10.47 -50.11 -12.50
CA ASN A 383 -11.57 -51.06 -12.28
C ASN A 383 -12.89 -50.29 -12.00
N PRO A 384 -14.09 -50.83 -12.31
CA PRO A 384 -15.36 -50.10 -12.25
C PRO A 384 -15.98 -49.95 -10.85
N PHE A 385 -15.26 -50.31 -9.80
CA PHE A 385 -15.68 -50.13 -8.41
C PHE A 385 -14.64 -49.25 -7.73
N GLY A 386 -14.98 -47.97 -7.59
CA GLY A 386 -14.08 -46.91 -7.15
C GLY A 386 -13.68 -47.04 -5.69
N GLU A 387 -12.58 -47.75 -5.44
CA GLU A 387 -11.75 -47.60 -4.24
C GLU A 387 -10.27 -47.76 -4.64
N THR A 388 -9.50 -46.69 -4.52
CA THR A 388 -8.06 -46.75 -4.29
C THR A 388 -7.79 -45.95 -3.03
N GLU A 389 -7.43 -46.66 -1.98
CA GLU A 389 -6.76 -46.11 -0.80
C GLU A 389 -5.44 -45.48 -1.24
N ASP A 390 -5.34 -44.16 -1.15
CA ASP A 390 -4.10 -43.44 -0.90
C ASP A 390 -4.46 -42.06 -0.32
N GLU A 391 -4.79 -42.08 0.97
CA GLU A 391 -4.66 -40.93 1.87
C GLU A 391 -3.16 -40.64 2.06
N THR A 392 -2.51 -40.12 1.01
CA THR A 392 -1.17 -39.54 1.16
C THR A 392 -0.98 -38.41 0.16
N PHE A 393 -0.94 -37.19 0.69
CA PHE A 393 -0.39 -36.02 0.00
C PHE A 393 0.99 -36.37 -0.59
N PRO A 394 1.27 -36.11 -1.88
CA PRO A 394 2.64 -36.18 -2.36
C PRO A 394 3.40 -34.96 -1.83
N GLU A 395 4.33 -35.24 -0.91
CA GLU A 395 5.50 -34.42 -0.55
C GLU A 395 5.23 -33.02 0.02
N ALA A 396 4.83 -32.97 1.30
CA ALA A 396 4.79 -31.74 2.10
C ALA A 396 5.93 -31.65 3.14
N GLU A 397 6.96 -32.51 3.10
CA GLU A 397 7.95 -32.60 4.19
C GLU A 397 9.28 -31.87 3.98
N ASP A 398 9.66 -31.39 2.78
CA ASP A 398 11.05 -30.91 2.54
C ASP A 398 11.18 -29.54 1.83
N SER A 399 10.21 -28.61 1.96
CA SER A 399 10.40 -27.25 1.46
C SER A 399 10.64 -26.24 2.58
N LEU A 400 11.86 -25.68 2.62
CA LEU A 400 12.31 -24.61 3.52
C LEU A 400 11.58 -23.27 3.32
N LEU A 401 10.55 -23.23 2.48
CA LEU A 401 9.71 -22.05 2.28
C LEU A 401 8.34 -22.54 1.82
N GLN A 402 7.29 -22.09 2.51
CA GLN A 402 5.92 -22.33 2.07
C GLN A 402 5.08 -21.09 2.40
N GLN A 403 4.83 -20.24 1.40
CA GLN A 403 3.99 -19.06 1.56
C GLN A 403 2.83 -19.10 0.57
N MET A 404 1.61 -18.91 1.08
CA MET A 404 0.38 -18.96 0.30
C MET A 404 -0.26 -17.58 0.23
N PHE A 405 -0.66 -17.17 -0.97
CA PHE A 405 -1.32 -15.91 -1.25
C PHE A 405 -2.62 -16.15 -2.03
N ILE A 406 -3.64 -15.35 -1.77
CA ILE A 406 -4.87 -15.39 -2.56
C ILE A 406 -4.73 -14.38 -3.69
N VAL A 407 -4.76 -14.86 -4.94
CA VAL A 407 -4.57 -14.05 -6.14
C VAL A 407 -5.66 -14.31 -7.18
N ARG A 408 -5.79 -13.37 -8.10
CA ARG A 408 -6.67 -13.44 -9.28
C ARG A 408 -5.82 -13.26 -10.52
N PHE A 409 -5.85 -14.25 -11.41
CA PHE A 409 -5.15 -14.15 -12.69
C PHE A 409 -5.83 -13.10 -13.58
N LEU A 410 -5.05 -12.11 -14.02
CA LEU A 410 -5.53 -11.03 -14.87
C LEU A 410 -5.23 -11.32 -16.34
N GLY A 411 -4.08 -11.92 -16.63
CA GLY A 411 -3.74 -12.35 -17.97
C GLY A 411 -2.25 -12.59 -18.14
N SER A 412 -1.89 -13.18 -19.27
CA SER A 412 -0.50 -13.37 -19.68
C SER A 412 -0.29 -12.93 -21.12
N MET A 413 0.94 -12.57 -21.43
CA MET A 413 1.34 -12.21 -22.79
C MET A 413 2.81 -12.51 -23.05
N ALA A 414 3.15 -12.79 -24.30
CA ALA A 414 4.53 -13.00 -24.73
C ALA A 414 5.30 -11.68 -24.78
N VAL A 415 6.55 -11.72 -24.33
CA VAL A 415 7.44 -10.55 -24.25
C VAL A 415 8.77 -10.82 -24.95
N LYS A 416 9.46 -9.75 -25.36
CA LYS A 416 10.71 -9.87 -26.15
C LYS A 416 11.97 -9.98 -25.29
N THR A 417 11.91 -9.56 -24.04
CA THR A 417 13.07 -9.42 -23.16
C THR A 417 12.68 -9.65 -21.70
N ASP A 418 13.62 -10.15 -20.91
CA ASP A 418 13.54 -10.33 -19.47
C ASP A 418 14.66 -9.58 -18.72
N ARG A 419 15.27 -8.59 -19.39
CA ARG A 419 16.37 -7.80 -18.83
C ARG A 419 15.93 -6.71 -17.87
N THR A 420 14.67 -6.28 -17.95
CA THR A 420 14.13 -5.16 -17.16
C THR A 420 12.76 -5.51 -16.59
N THR A 421 12.45 -4.96 -15.42
CA THR A 421 11.12 -5.06 -14.82
C THR A 421 10.09 -4.15 -15.51
N GLU A 422 10.52 -3.22 -16.37
CA GLU A 422 9.65 -2.35 -17.16
C GLU A 422 8.70 -3.13 -18.07
N VAL A 423 9.15 -4.29 -18.55
CA VAL A 423 8.34 -5.24 -19.32
C VAL A 423 7.10 -5.69 -18.53
N ILE A 424 7.21 -5.82 -17.21
CA ILE A 424 6.10 -6.24 -16.35
C ILE A 424 5.07 -5.11 -16.25
N TYR A 425 5.51 -3.86 -16.09
CA TYR A 425 4.61 -2.71 -16.02
C TYR A 425 3.87 -2.47 -17.34
N GLU A 426 4.57 -2.62 -18.48
CA GLU A 426 3.94 -2.52 -19.79
C GLU A 426 2.94 -3.67 -20.01
N ALA A 427 3.29 -4.90 -19.61
CA ALA A 427 2.36 -6.03 -19.65
C ALA A 427 1.14 -5.82 -18.76
N MET A 428 1.30 -5.29 -17.54
CA MET A 428 0.19 -4.90 -16.67
C MET A 428 -0.73 -3.90 -17.37
N ARG A 429 -0.15 -2.85 -17.97
CA ARG A 429 -0.91 -1.82 -18.69
C ARG A 429 -1.73 -2.42 -19.83
N GLN A 430 -1.12 -3.25 -20.67
CA GLN A 430 -1.79 -3.85 -21.82
C GLN A 430 -2.82 -4.91 -21.43
N VAL A 431 -2.52 -5.76 -20.44
CA VAL A 431 -3.48 -6.76 -19.91
C VAL A 431 -4.69 -6.04 -19.32
N LEU A 432 -4.50 -5.03 -18.48
CA LEU A 432 -5.61 -4.28 -17.89
C LEU A 432 -6.42 -3.52 -18.95
N ALA A 433 -5.75 -2.87 -19.91
CA ALA A 433 -6.42 -2.22 -21.03
C ALA A 433 -7.23 -3.24 -21.85
N ALA A 434 -6.65 -4.39 -22.17
CA ALA A 434 -7.34 -5.42 -22.94
C ALA A 434 -8.50 -6.07 -22.16
N ARG A 435 -8.37 -6.29 -20.85
CA ARG A 435 -9.50 -6.73 -20.00
C ARG A 435 -10.64 -5.70 -20.03
N ALA A 436 -10.32 -4.41 -20.00
CA ALA A 436 -11.31 -3.35 -20.10
C ALA A 436 -11.95 -3.29 -21.51
N ILE A 437 -11.15 -3.41 -22.57
CA ILE A 437 -11.60 -3.40 -23.98
C ILE A 437 -12.50 -4.61 -24.28
N HIS A 438 -12.12 -5.80 -23.79
CA HIS A 438 -12.84 -7.06 -24.03
C HIS A 438 -13.90 -7.38 -22.97
N ASN A 439 -14.17 -6.46 -22.03
CA ASN A 439 -15.16 -6.62 -20.97
C ASN A 439 -15.00 -7.92 -20.16
N ILE A 440 -13.75 -8.30 -19.89
CA ILE A 440 -13.43 -9.53 -19.15
C ILE A 440 -13.36 -9.18 -17.66
N PHE A 441 -14.52 -9.24 -17.01
CA PHE A 441 -14.65 -8.95 -15.56
C PHE A 441 -14.54 -10.20 -14.70
N ARG A 442 -14.76 -11.40 -15.27
CA ARG A 442 -14.55 -12.64 -14.55
C ARG A 442 -13.05 -12.85 -14.36
N THR A 443 -12.63 -12.85 -13.11
CA THR A 443 -11.32 -13.32 -12.67
C THR A 443 -11.53 -14.58 -11.86
N THR A 444 -10.63 -15.55 -12.04
CA THR A 444 -10.68 -16.74 -11.20
C THR A 444 -9.70 -16.57 -10.05
N GLU A 445 -10.22 -16.73 -8.84
CA GLU A 445 -9.40 -16.76 -7.64
C GLU A 445 -8.59 -18.06 -7.58
N SER A 446 -7.34 -17.96 -7.13
CA SER A 446 -6.41 -19.08 -6.99
C SER A 446 -5.53 -18.86 -5.78
N HIS A 447 -5.12 -19.95 -5.14
CA HIS A 447 -4.07 -19.93 -4.13
C HIS A 447 -2.72 -19.99 -4.85
N LEU A 448 -1.95 -18.90 -4.79
CA LEU A 448 -0.57 -18.84 -5.25
C LEU A 448 0.34 -19.31 -4.12
N LEU A 449 0.91 -20.49 -4.28
CA LEU A 449 1.83 -21.10 -3.33
C LEU A 449 3.27 -20.93 -3.83
N VAL A 450 4.06 -20.15 -3.09
CA VAL A 450 5.50 -19.98 -3.30
C VAL A 450 6.23 -20.97 -2.41
N THR A 451 7.10 -21.77 -3.02
CA THR A 451 7.99 -22.73 -2.33
C THR A 451 9.45 -22.42 -2.63
N SER A 452 10.37 -23.16 -2.00
CA SER A 452 11.80 -23.04 -2.31
C SER A 452 12.18 -23.48 -3.73
N GLN A 453 11.28 -24.11 -4.50
CA GLN A 453 11.57 -24.61 -5.85
C GLN A 453 10.58 -24.15 -6.92
N THR A 454 9.32 -23.88 -6.54
CA THR A 454 8.24 -23.62 -7.50
C THR A 454 7.26 -22.55 -7.01
N VAL A 455 6.59 -21.91 -7.98
CA VAL A 455 5.38 -21.11 -7.78
C VAL A 455 4.21 -21.85 -8.41
N ARG A 456 3.23 -22.26 -7.59
CA ARG A 456 2.05 -23.02 -8.02
C ARG A 456 0.78 -22.19 -7.89
N LEU A 457 -0.13 -22.33 -8.84
CA LEU A 457 -1.49 -21.82 -8.76
C LEU A 457 -2.43 -22.98 -8.49
N ILE A 458 -3.13 -22.95 -7.37
CA ILE A 458 -4.00 -24.03 -6.92
C ILE A 458 -5.44 -23.52 -6.89
N ASP A 459 -6.34 -24.32 -7.44
CA ASP A 459 -7.78 -24.08 -7.34
C ASP A 459 -8.25 -24.21 -5.88
N PRO A 460 -8.88 -23.18 -5.28
CA PRO A 460 -9.26 -23.23 -3.88
C PRO A 460 -10.36 -24.26 -3.59
N GLN A 461 -11.21 -24.58 -4.57
CA GLN A 461 -12.33 -25.51 -4.42
C GLN A 461 -11.91 -26.96 -4.67
N THR A 462 -11.14 -27.21 -5.73
CA THR A 462 -10.78 -28.57 -6.16
C THR A 462 -9.41 -29.02 -5.67
N GLN A 463 -8.59 -28.11 -5.14
CA GLN A 463 -7.18 -28.33 -4.77
C GLN A 463 -6.29 -28.79 -5.95
N VAL A 464 -6.78 -28.66 -7.19
CA VAL A 464 -6.02 -29.00 -8.40
C VAL A 464 -5.02 -27.88 -8.71
N THR A 465 -3.78 -28.25 -9.00
CA THR A 465 -2.77 -27.30 -9.49
C THR A 465 -3.08 -26.91 -10.94
N ARG A 466 -3.44 -25.65 -11.17
CA ARG A 466 -3.79 -25.07 -12.47
C ARG A 466 -2.58 -24.64 -13.29
N ALA A 467 -1.50 -24.23 -12.62
CA ALA A 467 -0.22 -23.92 -13.24
C ALA A 467 0.93 -24.15 -12.25
N ASN A 468 2.09 -24.52 -12.78
CA ASN A 468 3.31 -24.75 -12.01
C ASN A 468 4.49 -24.10 -12.74
N PHE A 469 5.20 -23.21 -12.05
CA PHE A 469 6.37 -22.52 -12.57
C PHE A 469 7.59 -22.85 -11.71
N GLU A 470 8.67 -23.33 -12.32
CA GLU A 470 9.94 -23.49 -11.60
C GLU A 470 10.50 -22.11 -11.23
N LEU A 471 10.99 -21.95 -10.01
CA LEU A 471 11.48 -20.66 -9.52
C LEU A 471 12.72 -20.17 -10.29
N THR A 472 13.50 -21.11 -10.82
CA THR A 472 14.62 -20.88 -11.74
C THR A 472 14.18 -20.34 -13.10
N SER A 473 12.96 -20.67 -13.55
CA SER A 473 12.39 -20.20 -14.81
C SER A 473 11.80 -18.78 -14.72
N ILE A 474 11.50 -18.31 -13.50
CA ILE A 474 11.05 -16.93 -13.27
C ILE A 474 12.27 -16.02 -13.33
N THR A 475 12.37 -15.15 -14.33
CA THR A 475 13.57 -14.32 -14.54
C THR A 475 13.44 -12.93 -13.93
N GLN A 476 12.24 -12.34 -13.98
CA GLN A 476 11.92 -11.05 -13.38
C GLN A 476 10.60 -11.12 -12.62
N PHE A 477 10.44 -10.32 -11.57
CA PHE A 477 9.18 -10.16 -10.83
C PHE A 477 9.10 -8.76 -10.23
N ALA A 478 7.91 -8.18 -10.23
CA ALA A 478 7.69 -6.82 -9.71
C ALA A 478 6.24 -6.63 -9.24
N ALA A 479 6.09 -5.84 -8.17
CA ALA A 479 4.81 -5.28 -7.74
C ALA A 479 4.64 -3.88 -8.33
N HIS A 480 3.40 -3.47 -8.60
CA HIS A 480 3.12 -2.15 -9.16
C HIS A 480 3.28 -1.05 -8.10
N GLN A 481 3.91 0.07 -8.47
CA GLN A 481 4.27 1.15 -7.54
C GLN A 481 3.05 1.84 -6.90
N GLU A 482 2.03 2.16 -7.71
CA GLU A 482 0.81 2.84 -7.22
C GLU A 482 -0.26 1.85 -6.73
N ASN A 483 -0.57 0.83 -7.52
CA ASN A 483 -1.52 -0.21 -7.15
C ASN A 483 -0.82 -1.39 -6.46
N LYS A 484 -0.72 -1.31 -5.13
CA LYS A 484 -0.09 -2.32 -4.29
C LYS A 484 -0.65 -3.75 -4.44
N ARG A 485 -1.82 -3.93 -5.06
CA ARG A 485 -2.40 -5.26 -5.29
C ARG A 485 -1.92 -5.92 -6.58
N LEU A 486 -1.36 -5.17 -7.51
CA LEU A 486 -0.88 -5.73 -8.78
C LEU A 486 0.54 -6.26 -8.66
N VAL A 487 0.73 -7.47 -9.17
CA VAL A 487 2.02 -8.15 -9.20
C VAL A 487 2.15 -8.96 -10.48
N GLY A 488 3.35 -9.04 -11.02
CA GLY A 488 3.61 -9.86 -12.18
C GLY A 488 5.03 -10.40 -12.20
N PHE A 489 5.23 -11.45 -12.99
CA PHE A 489 6.54 -12.05 -13.18
C PHE A 489 6.70 -12.60 -14.59
N VAL A 490 7.94 -12.60 -15.07
CA VAL A 490 8.34 -13.10 -16.39
C VAL A 490 8.84 -14.52 -16.22
N VAL A 491 8.31 -15.44 -17.02
CA VAL A 491 8.70 -16.85 -17.07
C VAL A 491 9.38 -17.13 -18.39
N ARG A 492 10.51 -17.82 -18.32
CA ARG A 492 11.22 -18.36 -19.47
C ARG A 492 10.90 -19.83 -19.66
N THR A 493 10.28 -20.18 -20.78
CA THR A 493 9.95 -21.55 -21.15
C THR A 493 10.75 -21.98 -22.38
N PRO A 494 11.41 -23.16 -22.37
CA PRO A 494 12.10 -23.69 -23.54
C PRO A 494 11.09 -24.15 -24.60
N GLU A 495 11.26 -23.73 -25.86
CA GLU A 495 10.44 -24.19 -26.99
C GLU A 495 11.05 -25.42 -27.69
N SER A 496 10.20 -26.29 -28.23
CA SER A 496 10.58 -27.50 -28.98
C SER A 496 11.42 -27.23 -30.23
N THR A 497 11.40 -26.00 -30.73
CA THR A 497 12.15 -25.50 -31.91
C THR A 497 13.55 -25.00 -31.57
N GLY A 498 13.98 -25.05 -30.30
CA GLY A 498 15.29 -24.59 -29.84
C GLY A 498 15.37 -23.10 -29.51
N GLY A 499 14.22 -22.39 -29.51
CA GLY A 499 14.08 -21.02 -29.01
C GLY A 499 13.69 -20.98 -27.53
N GLU A 500 13.84 -19.82 -26.88
CA GLU A 500 13.30 -19.54 -25.55
C GLU A 500 12.08 -18.62 -25.70
N ALA A 501 10.92 -19.03 -25.20
CA ALA A 501 9.73 -18.18 -25.12
C ALA A 501 9.70 -17.49 -23.76
N LEU A 502 9.46 -16.17 -23.78
CA LEU A 502 9.27 -15.36 -22.59
C LEU A 502 7.81 -14.95 -22.49
N SER A 503 7.20 -15.19 -21.34
CA SER A 503 5.82 -14.79 -21.06
C SER A 503 5.72 -14.07 -19.72
N THR A 504 5.03 -12.95 -19.70
CA THR A 504 4.71 -12.23 -18.46
C THR A 504 3.34 -12.65 -17.98
N TYR A 505 3.23 -12.99 -16.70
CA TYR A 505 1.98 -13.32 -16.03
C TYR A 505 1.62 -12.21 -15.04
N VAL A 506 0.38 -11.73 -15.09
CA VAL A 506 -0.12 -10.62 -14.29
C VAL A 506 -1.24 -11.08 -13.37
N PHE A 507 -1.16 -10.68 -12.11
CA PHE A 507 -2.08 -11.07 -11.05
C PHE A 507 -2.53 -9.85 -10.22
N GLU A 508 -3.73 -9.95 -9.68
CA GLU A 508 -4.20 -9.10 -8.58
C GLU A 508 -4.20 -9.93 -7.29
N SER A 509 -3.50 -9.45 -6.27
CA SER A 509 -3.45 -10.07 -4.95
C SER A 509 -4.45 -9.43 -3.99
N ASN A 510 -5.00 -10.22 -3.07
CA ASN A 510 -5.77 -9.69 -1.93
C ASN A 510 -4.87 -9.00 -0.88
N SER A 511 -3.56 -9.25 -0.92
CA SER A 511 -2.53 -8.60 -0.09
C SER A 511 -1.65 -7.66 -0.91
N GLU A 512 -0.65 -7.03 -0.27
CA GLU A 512 0.37 -6.26 -1.00
C GLU A 512 1.23 -7.21 -1.86
N GLY A 513 1.38 -6.90 -3.14
CA GLY A 513 2.15 -7.67 -4.11
C GLY A 513 3.64 -7.73 -3.78
N GLU A 514 4.16 -6.74 -3.06
CA GLU A 514 5.54 -6.74 -2.53
C GLU A 514 5.83 -7.97 -1.65
N LYS A 515 4.83 -8.50 -0.94
CA LYS A 515 4.97 -9.71 -0.11
C LYS A 515 5.21 -10.95 -0.97
N ILE A 516 4.58 -11.01 -2.15
CA ILE A 516 4.77 -12.09 -3.11
C ILE A 516 6.17 -11.96 -3.74
N CYS A 517 6.58 -10.75 -4.10
CA CYS A 517 7.94 -10.50 -4.60
C CYS A 517 9.00 -10.88 -3.57
N TYR A 518 8.79 -10.56 -2.29
CA TYR A 518 9.67 -10.96 -1.20
C TYR A 518 9.75 -12.49 -1.08
N ALA A 519 8.61 -13.19 -1.12
CA ALA A 519 8.57 -14.65 -1.06
C ALA A 519 9.33 -15.30 -2.24
N ILE A 520 9.15 -14.79 -3.46
CA ILE A 520 9.85 -15.28 -4.66
C ILE A 520 11.36 -15.02 -4.53
N ASN A 521 11.75 -13.83 -4.06
CA ASN A 521 13.15 -13.49 -3.85
C ASN A 521 13.81 -14.39 -2.80
N LEU A 522 13.14 -14.59 -1.66
CA LEU A 522 13.60 -15.47 -0.60
C LEU A 522 13.75 -16.91 -1.09
N GLY A 523 12.80 -17.42 -1.89
CA GLY A 523 12.91 -18.74 -2.50
C GLY A 523 14.14 -18.87 -3.40
N LYS A 524 14.46 -17.82 -4.18
CA LYS A 524 15.67 -17.81 -5.03
C LYS A 524 16.96 -17.76 -4.21
N GLU A 525 17.00 -16.93 -3.16
CA GLU A 525 18.14 -16.88 -2.24
C GLU A 525 18.37 -18.26 -1.60
N ILE A 526 17.31 -18.96 -1.21
CA ILE A 526 17.40 -20.34 -0.69
C ILE A 526 18.02 -21.27 -1.74
N ILE A 527 17.62 -21.21 -3.02
CA ILE A 527 18.20 -22.03 -4.10
C ILE A 527 19.71 -21.74 -4.25
N ASP A 528 20.10 -20.46 -4.22
CA ASP A 528 21.49 -20.05 -4.41
C ASP A 528 22.40 -20.53 -3.27
N VAL A 529 21.93 -20.45 -2.02
CA VAL A 529 22.69 -20.87 -0.84
C VAL A 529 22.48 -22.33 -0.45
N GLN A 530 21.57 -23.07 -1.10
CA GLN A 530 21.24 -24.46 -0.73
C GLN A 530 22.47 -25.39 -0.75
N LYS A 531 23.49 -25.05 -1.55
CA LYS A 531 24.74 -25.82 -1.67
C LYS A 531 25.74 -25.56 -0.53
N ASP A 532 25.52 -24.52 0.28
CA ASP A 532 26.35 -24.11 1.40
C ASP A 532 25.53 -24.11 2.71
N PRO A 533 25.73 -25.10 3.60
CA PRO A 533 24.95 -25.24 4.82
C PRO A 533 25.16 -24.08 5.82
N GLU A 534 26.33 -23.42 5.81
CA GLU A 534 26.57 -22.28 6.71
C GLU A 534 25.85 -21.02 6.22
N ALA A 535 25.88 -20.76 4.91
CA ALA A 535 25.15 -19.66 4.30
C ALA A 535 23.62 -19.84 4.42
N LEU A 536 23.12 -21.07 4.25
CA LEU A 536 21.72 -21.39 4.44
C LEU A 536 21.27 -21.15 5.89
N ALA A 537 22.07 -21.55 6.88
CA ALA A 537 21.76 -21.32 8.30
C ALA A 537 21.73 -19.82 8.64
N GLN A 538 22.67 -19.02 8.10
CA GLN A 538 22.67 -17.56 8.29
C GLN A 538 21.45 -16.89 7.66
N LEU A 539 21.05 -17.31 6.45
CA LEU A 539 19.85 -16.82 5.80
C LEU A 539 18.60 -17.12 6.65
N MET A 540 18.47 -18.36 7.15
CA MET A 540 17.35 -18.76 8.01
C MET A 540 17.30 -17.98 9.33
N LEU A 541 18.44 -17.59 9.92
CA LEU A 541 18.51 -16.75 11.12
C LEU A 541 18.11 -15.29 10.89
N SER A 542 18.24 -14.79 9.66
CA SER A 542 17.92 -13.40 9.31
C SER A 542 16.44 -13.15 9.03
N ILE A 543 15.64 -14.21 8.90
CA ILE A 543 14.21 -14.14 8.57
C ILE A 543 13.40 -14.02 9.86
N PRO A 544 12.47 -13.06 9.98
CA PRO A 544 11.60 -12.98 11.15
C PRO A 544 10.67 -14.21 11.19
N LEU A 545 10.69 -14.94 12.31
CA LEU A 545 9.87 -16.13 12.57
C LEU A 545 8.56 -15.73 13.26
N THR A 546 7.47 -16.45 12.99
CA THR A 546 6.24 -16.38 13.82
C THR A 546 6.33 -17.35 14.99
N ASN A 547 5.46 -17.16 16.00
CA ASN A 547 5.37 -17.99 17.20
C ASN A 547 5.03 -19.47 16.94
N ASP A 548 4.62 -19.82 15.72
CA ASP A 548 4.20 -21.19 15.34
C ASP A 548 5.24 -21.90 14.46
N GLY A 549 6.40 -21.29 14.23
CA GLY A 549 7.46 -21.85 13.38
C GLY A 549 7.14 -21.84 11.88
N LYS A 550 6.12 -21.10 11.44
CA LYS A 550 5.75 -20.95 10.02
C LYS A 550 5.73 -19.47 9.62
N TYR A 551 6.61 -19.10 8.70
CA TYR A 551 6.89 -17.75 8.13
C TYR A 551 5.83 -16.65 8.29
N VAL A 552 6.30 -15.43 8.56
CA VAL A 552 5.52 -14.22 8.91
C VAL A 552 4.49 -13.78 7.86
N LEU A 553 3.23 -13.67 8.31
CA LEU A 553 2.22 -12.76 7.77
C LEU A 553 2.55 -11.33 8.22
N LEU A 554 2.88 -10.46 7.27
CA LEU A 554 2.91 -9.01 7.50
C LEU A 554 1.45 -8.52 7.62
N ASN A 555 0.90 -8.49 8.82
CA ASN A 555 -0.13 -7.57 9.34
C ASN A 555 -0.93 -8.26 10.44
N ASP A 556 -0.57 -8.01 11.69
CA ASP A 556 -1.51 -7.91 12.80
C ASP A 556 -0.87 -6.96 13.84
N GLN A 557 -1.15 -5.66 13.70
CA GLN A 557 -1.14 -4.75 14.84
C GLN A 557 -2.61 -4.51 15.19
N PRO A 558 -3.09 -4.91 16.38
CA PRO A 558 -4.36 -4.42 16.88
C PRO A 558 -4.18 -2.99 17.38
N ASP A 559 -5.04 -2.10 16.90
CA ASP A 559 -5.28 -0.79 17.50
C ASP A 559 -5.81 -1.01 18.93
N ASP A 560 -4.99 -0.77 19.96
CA ASP A 560 -5.48 -0.61 21.33
C ASP A 560 -5.00 0.71 21.90
N ASN A 561 -5.87 1.70 21.78
CA ASN A 561 -5.89 2.91 22.58
C ASN A 561 -6.92 2.70 23.70
N ASP A 562 -6.48 2.21 24.86
CA ASP A 562 -7.15 2.55 26.13
C ASP A 562 -6.24 2.34 27.36
N GLY A 563 -6.41 3.22 28.34
CA GLY A 563 -5.37 3.54 29.33
C GLY A 563 -5.47 2.90 30.72
N SER A 564 -4.29 2.52 31.24
CA SER A 564 -3.88 2.52 32.67
C SER A 564 -4.57 1.56 33.67
N PRO A 565 -4.03 1.35 34.90
CA PRO A 565 -2.85 0.52 35.15
C PRO A 565 -3.05 -0.53 36.27
N SER A 566 -2.05 -1.42 36.38
CA SER A 566 -1.68 -2.27 37.54
C SER A 566 -2.57 -3.46 37.92
N GLU A 567 -1.99 -4.67 37.96
CA GLU A 567 -1.78 -5.44 39.19
C GLU A 567 -0.83 -6.64 39.01
N ASN A 568 -0.16 -6.98 40.12
CA ASN A 568 0.90 -7.97 40.33
C ASN A 568 0.51 -9.44 40.10
N ARG A 569 1.49 -10.24 39.64
CA ARG A 569 1.93 -11.60 40.09
C ARG A 569 2.68 -12.25 38.91
N GLY A 570 3.79 -12.95 39.03
CA GLY A 570 4.57 -13.50 40.13
C GLY A 570 5.65 -14.38 39.46
N ALA A 571 6.83 -14.43 40.04
CA ALA A 571 7.97 -15.21 39.56
C ALA A 571 7.79 -16.72 39.80
N GLU A 572 8.41 -17.54 38.93
CA GLU A 572 8.97 -18.91 39.14
C GLU A 572 9.59 -19.30 37.77
N SER A 573 10.90 -19.35 37.57
CA SER A 573 11.99 -20.22 38.07
C SER A 573 12.04 -21.63 37.46
N GLU A 574 13.26 -21.97 37.01
CA GLU A 574 13.84 -23.29 36.69
C GLU A 574 13.54 -23.93 35.33
N ALA A 575 14.50 -23.81 34.38
CA ALA A 575 15.53 -24.83 34.13
C ALA A 575 16.64 -24.27 33.21
#